data_AF-A0A5S3SH92-F1
#
_entry.id   AF-A0A5S3SH92-F1
#
_cell.length_a   1.000
_cell.length_b   1.000
_cell.length_c   1.000
_cell.angle_alpha   90.00
_cell.angle_beta   90.00
_cell.angle_gamma   90.00
#
_symmetry.space_group_name_H-M   'P 1'
#
loop_
_entity.id
_entity.type
_entity.pdbx_description
1 polymer ?
#
loop_
_entity_poly.entity_id
_entity_poly.type
_entity_poly.pdbx_seq_one_letter_code
_entity_poly.pdbx_strand_id
1 'polypeptide(L)'
;MTAKYVDGLPLFRIEKQLSRYGGNISRATLANYVMKSAQVMQPIINLMRDKQNEGNLIAIDETPLQVLKELGKAATSKKYMWVTRTKKRIVSL
;
A
#
# COMPACT_ATOMS: atom_id res chain seq x y z
N MET A 1 4.76 -0.37 12.53
CA MET A 1 4.68 -0.28 11.04
C MET A 1 4.93 -1.64 10.39
N THR A 2 5.99 -2.35 10.78
CA THR A 2 6.37 -3.69 10.31
C THR A 2 5.23 -4.71 10.33
N ALA A 3 4.59 -4.90 11.49
CA ALA A 3 3.46 -5.80 11.67
C ALA A 3 2.35 -5.68 10.60
N LYS A 4 2.02 -4.45 10.18
CA LYS A 4 0.93 -4.21 9.22
C LYS A 4 1.36 -4.41 7.77
N TYR A 5 2.54 -3.91 7.40
CA TYR A 5 2.95 -3.77 6.00
C TYR A 5 4.00 -4.78 5.57
N VAL A 6 4.88 -5.21 6.47
CA VAL A 6 5.90 -6.23 6.20
C VAL A 6 5.32 -7.62 6.47
N ASP A 7 4.69 -7.80 7.64
CA ASP A 7 4.16 -9.11 8.05
C ASP A 7 2.70 -9.35 7.59
N GLY A 8 2.08 -8.35 6.97
CA GLY A 8 0.72 -8.45 6.43
C GLY A 8 -0.38 -8.67 7.47
N LEU A 9 -0.19 -8.31 8.74
CA LEU A 9 -1.18 -8.60 9.78
C LEU A 9 -2.48 -7.81 9.57
N PRO A 10 -3.65 -8.47 9.64
CA PRO A 10 -4.93 -7.79 9.52
C PRO A 10 -5.23 -6.94 10.76
N LEU A 11 -6.00 -5.86 10.59
CA LEU A 11 -6.23 -4.86 11.66
C LEU A 11 -6.92 -5.45 12.91
N PHE A 12 -7.83 -6.42 12.74
CA PHE A 12 -8.47 -7.09 13.88
C PHE A 12 -7.47 -7.88 14.74
N ARG A 13 -6.37 -8.36 14.14
CA ARG A 13 -5.33 -9.10 14.85
C ARG A 13 -4.43 -8.13 15.62
N ILE A 14 -4.14 -6.96 15.03
CA ILE A 14 -3.40 -5.88 15.71
C ILE A 14 -4.22 -5.35 16.90
N GLU A 15 -5.51 -5.13 16.72
CA GLU A 15 -6.44 -4.77 17.80
C GLU A 15 -6.36 -5.79 18.96
N LYS A 16 -6.51 -7.09 18.67
CA LYS A 16 -6.38 -8.16 19.68
C LYS A 16 -5.01 -8.18 20.36
N GLN A 17 -3.93 -7.87 19.64
CA GLN A 17 -2.59 -7.77 20.22
C GLN A 17 -2.49 -6.57 21.18
N LEU A 18 -3.01 -5.41 20.79
CA LEU A 18 -3.02 -4.21 21.64
C LEU A 18 -3.83 -4.44 22.92
N SER A 19 -4.99 -5.11 22.83
CA SER A 19 -5.81 -5.44 24.00
C SER A 19 -5.08 -6.29 25.03
N ARG A 20 -4.16 -7.18 24.59
CA ARG A 20 -3.34 -7.99 25.52
C ARG A 20 -2.34 -7.15 26.32
N TYR A 21 -1.91 -6.02 25.78
CA TYR A 21 -1.01 -5.08 26.45
C TYR A 21 -1.76 -3.96 27.18
N GLY A 22 -3.08 -4.09 27.36
CA GLY A 22 -3.93 -3.09 28.03
C GLY A 22 -4.35 -1.91 27.15
N GLY A 23 -3.99 -1.91 25.86
CA GLY A 23 -4.40 -0.87 24.91
C GLY A 23 -5.75 -1.19 24.26
N ASN A 24 -6.77 -0.37 24.51
CA ASN A 24 -8.08 -0.51 23.87
C ASN A 24 -8.23 0.48 22.70
N ILE A 25 -7.87 0.04 21.49
CA ILE A 25 -8.03 0.83 20.26
C ILE A 25 -8.86 0.02 19.27
N SER A 26 -10.02 0.57 18.89
CA SER A 26 -10.92 -0.10 17.94
C SER A 26 -10.28 -0.28 16.57
N ARG A 27 -10.67 -1.35 15.87
CA ARG A 27 -10.32 -1.56 14.44
C ARG A 27 -10.66 -0.37 13.56
N ALA A 28 -11.79 0.31 13.82
CA ALA A 28 -12.21 1.48 13.05
C ALA A 28 -11.24 2.66 13.25
N THR A 29 -10.80 2.90 14.49
CA THR A 29 -9.78 3.90 14.81
C THR A 29 -8.45 3.59 14.11
N LEU A 30 -8.00 2.32 14.15
CA LEU A 30 -6.80 1.90 13.45
C LEU A 30 -6.90 2.10 11.92
N ALA A 31 -8.05 1.78 11.32
CA ALA A 31 -8.29 2.03 9.90
C ALA A 31 -8.23 3.52 9.55
N ASN A 32 -8.81 4.38 10.39
CA ASN A 32 -8.75 5.83 10.23
C ASN A 32 -7.31 6.36 10.31
N TYR A 33 -6.48 5.82 11.21
CA TYR A 33 -5.06 6.18 11.27
C TYR A 33 -4.33 5.78 10.00
N VAL A 34 -4.54 4.56 9.49
CA VAL A 34 -3.95 4.12 8.22
C VAL A 34 -4.33 5.05 7.06
N MET A 35 -5.61 5.44 6.97
CA MET A 35 -6.07 6.37 5.92
C MET A 35 -5.42 7.75 6.03
N LYS A 36 -5.37 8.32 7.25
CA LYS A 36 -4.74 9.63 7.48
C LYS A 36 -3.24 9.60 7.20
N SER A 37 -2.54 8.55 7.62
CA SER A 37 -1.11 8.38 7.31
C SER A 37 -0.86 8.30 5.81
N ALA A 38 -1.71 7.60 5.06
CA ALA A 38 -1.59 7.52 3.60
C ALA A 38 -1.73 8.91 2.94
N GLN A 39 -2.66 9.74 3.40
CA GLN A 39 -2.82 11.12 2.91
C GLN A 39 -1.57 11.97 3.17
N VAL A 40 -1.01 11.89 4.37
CA VAL A 40 0.21 12.64 4.75
C VAL A 40 1.43 12.18 3.94
N MET A 41 1.50 10.90 3.58
CA MET A 41 2.61 10.33 2.81
C MET A 41 2.52 10.62 1.29
N GLN A 42 1.39 11.15 0.80
CA GLN A 42 1.17 11.36 -0.63
C GLN A 42 2.28 12.18 -1.33
N PRO A 43 2.82 13.28 -0.75
CA PRO A 43 3.90 14.04 -1.40
C PRO A 43 5.18 13.22 -1.59
N ILE A 44 5.50 12.35 -0.63
CA ILE A 44 6.67 11.46 -0.70
C ILE A 44 6.46 10.43 -1.81
N ILE A 45 5.26 9.84 -1.90
CA ILE A 45 4.90 8.90 -2.96
C ILE A 45 5.02 9.56 -4.34
N ASN A 46 4.56 10.81 -4.47
CA ASN A 46 4.70 11.57 -5.71
C ASN A 46 6.18 11.78 -6.08
N LEU A 47 7.00 12.23 -5.13
CA LEU A 47 8.44 12.42 -5.38
C LEU A 47 9.15 11.11 -5.76
N MET A 48 8.81 10.00 -5.10
CA MET A 48 9.32 8.68 -5.47
C MET A 48 8.92 8.29 -6.89
N ARG A 49 7.69 8.62 -7.30
CA ARG A 49 7.19 8.37 -8.65
C ARG A 49 7.93 9.20 -9.69
N ASP A 50 8.15 10.48 -9.43
CA ASP A 50 8.92 11.37 -10.30
C ASP A 50 10.33 10.83 -10.51
N LYS A 51 11.01 10.45 -9.42
CA LYS A 51 12.36 9.86 -9.47
C LYS A 51 12.41 8.52 -10.19
N GLN A 52 11.35 7.72 -10.08
CA GLN A 52 11.23 6.47 -10.84
C GLN A 52 11.09 6.74 -12.34
N ASN A 53 10.32 7.76 -12.72
CA ASN A 53 10.08 8.11 -14.12
C ASN A 53 11.29 8.74 -14.83
N GLU A 54 12.29 9.23 -14.07
CA GLU A 54 13.57 9.71 -14.63
C GLU A 54 14.43 8.60 -15.26
N GLY A 55 14.16 7.32 -14.96
CA GLY A 55 14.98 6.24 -15.49
C GLY A 55 14.56 5.74 -16.87
N ASN A 56 15.55 5.29 -17.64
CA ASN A 56 15.37 4.90 -19.05
C ASN A 56 14.47 3.68 -19.27
N LEU A 57 14.29 2.83 -18.25
CA LEU A 57 13.49 1.61 -18.35
C LEU A 57 12.67 1.40 -17.07
N ILE A 58 11.35 1.25 -17.25
CA ILE A 58 10.41 0.94 -16.18
C ILE A 58 9.88 -0.48 -16.42
N ALA A 59 10.15 -1.37 -15.48
CA ALA A 59 9.49 -2.67 -15.41
C ALA A 59 8.15 -2.51 -14.68
N ILE A 60 7.10 -3.14 -15.20
CA ILE A 60 5.74 -3.11 -14.65
C ILE A 60 5.29 -4.55 -14.45
N ASP A 61 4.75 -4.84 -13.28
CA ASP A 61 4.15 -6.13 -12.94
C ASP A 61 2.67 -5.93 -12.57
N GLU A 62 1.80 -6.78 -13.11
CA GLU A 62 0.35 -6.71 -12.92
C GLU A 62 -0.07 -7.69 -11.83
N THR A 63 -0.78 -7.19 -10.82
CA THR A 63 -1.38 -8.00 -9.77
C THR A 63 -2.90 -7.84 -9.79
N PRO A 64 -3.68 -8.90 -10.08
CA PRO A 64 -5.13 -8.84 -9.99
C PRO A 64 -5.58 -8.76 -8.53
N LEU A 65 -6.57 -7.92 -8.23
CA LEU A 65 -7.19 -7.82 -6.91
C LEU A 65 -8.69 -7.55 -6.97
N GLN A 66 -9.36 -7.77 -5.85
CA GLN A 66 -10.77 -7.43 -5.67
C GLN A 66 -10.91 -6.13 -4.87
N VAL A 67 -11.66 -5.18 -5.42
CA VAL A 67 -11.99 -3.92 -4.74
C VAL A 67 -13.47 -3.94 -4.38
N LEU A 68 -13.77 -3.86 -3.08
CA LEU A 68 -15.13 -3.98 -2.57
C LEU A 68 -15.97 -2.71 -2.75
N LYS A 69 -15.32 -1.54 -2.83
CA LYS A 69 -15.97 -0.23 -2.94
C LYS A 69 -15.29 0.59 -4.03
N GLU A 70 -15.92 0.65 -5.21
CA GLU A 70 -15.54 1.50 -6.33
C GLU A 70 -16.80 2.15 -6.89
N LEU A 71 -16.73 3.44 -7.23
CA LEU A 71 -17.87 4.16 -7.78
C LEU A 71 -18.17 3.67 -9.20
N GLY A 72 -19.41 3.26 -9.45
CA GLY A 72 -19.86 2.85 -10.79
C GLY A 72 -19.43 1.46 -11.25
N LYS A 73 -18.90 0.59 -10.36
CA LYS A 73 -18.52 -0.79 -10.72
C LYS A 73 -18.91 -1.80 -9.64
N ALA A 74 -19.28 -3.01 -10.07
CA ALA A 74 -19.66 -4.11 -9.17
C ALA A 74 -18.44 -4.66 -8.40
N ALA A 75 -18.65 -5.06 -7.14
CA ALA A 75 -17.60 -5.62 -6.27
C ALA A 75 -17.01 -6.96 -6.76
N THR A 76 -17.66 -7.63 -7.71
CA THR A 76 -17.21 -8.88 -8.35
C THR A 76 -16.35 -8.65 -9.60
N SER A 77 -16.24 -7.40 -10.07
CA SER A 77 -15.46 -7.10 -11.27
C SER A 77 -13.96 -7.22 -11.00
N LYS A 78 -13.22 -7.83 -11.94
CA LYS A 78 -11.75 -7.96 -11.86
C LYS A 78 -11.10 -6.57 -11.93
N LYS A 79 -10.12 -6.35 -11.04
CA LYS A 79 -9.30 -5.15 -10.98
C LYS A 79 -7.83 -5.52 -10.96
N TYR A 80 -7.01 -4.52 -11.22
CA TYR A 80 -5.57 -4.68 -11.34
C TYR A 80 -4.85 -3.58 -10.58
N MET A 81 -3.72 -3.93 -9.97
CA MET A 81 -2.73 -3.02 -9.43
C MET A 81 -1.45 -3.24 -10.23
N TRP A 82 -0.78 -2.15 -10.59
CA TRP A 82 0.50 -2.20 -11.28
C TRP A 82 1.62 -1.79 -10.32
N VAL A 83 2.54 -2.71 -10.07
CA VAL A 83 3.77 -2.44 -9.34
C VAL A 83 4.83 -2.08 -10.36
N THR A 84 5.56 -1.01 -10.12
CA THR A 84 6.54 -0.51 -11.09
C THR A 84 7.91 -0.36 -10.44
N ARG A 85 8.97 -0.63 -11.19
CA ARG A 85 10.35 -0.44 -10.74
C ARG A 85 11.24 0.04 -11.88
N THR A 86 12.06 1.04 -11.59
CA THR A 86 13.07 1.55 -12.52
C THR A 86 14.32 0.69 -12.49
N LYS A 87 14.85 0.31 -13.65
CA LYS A 87 16.18 -0.29 -13.76
C LYS A 87 17.19 0.79 -14.14
N LYS A 88 18.29 0.91 -13.40
CA LYS A 88 19.45 1.70 -13.85
C LYS A 88 20.18 0.91 -14.95
N ARG A 89 20.57 1.58 -16.02
CA ARG A 89 21.40 1.01 -17.09
C ARG A 89 22.76 0.64 -16.49
N ILE A 90 23.10 -0.64 -16.47
CA ILE A 90 24.48 -1.09 -16.22
C ILE A 90 25.22 -0.81 -17.53
N VAL A 91 26.06 0.21 -17.57
CA VAL A 91 27.08 0.30 -18.60
C VAL A 91 28.22 -0.58 -18.10
N SER A 92 28.29 -1.82 -18.58
CA SER A 92 29.52 -2.61 -18.49
C SER A 92 30.51 -1.97 -19.46
N LEU A 93 31.59 -1.41 -18.91
CA LEU A 93 32.82 -1.17 -19.65
C LEU A 93 33.44 -2.50 -20.05
#